data_AF-A0A848ND73-F1
#
_entry.id   AF-A0A848ND73-F1
#
_cell.length_a   1.000
_cell.length_b   1.000
_cell.length_c   1.000
_cell.angle_alpha   90.00
_cell.angle_beta   90.00
_cell.angle_gamma   90.00
#
_symmetry.space_group_name_H-M   'P 1'
#
loop_
_entity.id
_entity.type
_entity.pdbx_description
1 polymer ?
#
loop_
_entity_poly.entity_id
_entity_poly.type
_entity_poly.pdbx_seq_one_letter_code
_entity_poly.pdbx_strand_id
1 'polypeptide(L)'
;MLFVALFAITTVFAQKVTTQAIDKPSEGKSLVYILKTGAGVLINFRIYDKDIFLGSVASGKYLVYECEPGQHLFWAGAENRDYVEANLEPNAVYVINAEGQMGAFVAGVNLKPLNPNEYKDKKVFYQIIKNDKKQIYSKSEDDKSENITKAMQKYQELKSKNSNKIAFLTSNMKFENADKPTK
;
A
#
# COMPACT_ATOMS: atom_id res chain seq x y z
N MET A 1 -27.92 -57.06 -28.55
CA MET A 1 -27.40 -56.19 -27.46
C MET A 1 -27.07 -54.84 -28.07
N LEU A 2 -27.66 -53.76 -27.59
CA LEU A 2 -27.46 -52.39 -28.09
C LEU A 2 -26.66 -51.61 -27.04
N PHE A 3 -25.42 -51.25 -27.35
CA PHE A 3 -24.58 -50.41 -26.50
C PHE A 3 -24.88 -48.94 -26.79
N VAL A 4 -25.48 -48.23 -25.84
CA VAL A 4 -25.64 -46.77 -25.88
C VAL A 4 -24.48 -46.16 -25.10
N ALA A 5 -23.57 -45.50 -25.80
CA ALA A 5 -22.46 -44.75 -25.19
C ALA A 5 -22.95 -43.34 -24.82
N LEU A 6 -23.09 -43.07 -23.52
CA LEU A 6 -23.45 -41.77 -22.99
C LEU A 6 -22.18 -40.91 -22.85
N PHE A 7 -21.94 -40.00 -23.79
CA PHE A 7 -20.87 -39.01 -23.70
C PHE A 7 -21.27 -37.92 -22.70
N ALA A 8 -20.71 -37.96 -21.49
CA ALA A 8 -20.81 -36.87 -20.53
C ALA A 8 -19.90 -35.71 -20.96
N ILE A 9 -20.49 -34.64 -21.48
CA ILE A 9 -19.76 -33.40 -21.81
C ILE A 9 -19.56 -32.62 -20.51
N THR A 10 -18.38 -32.74 -19.90
CA THR A 10 -17.98 -31.86 -18.80
C THR A 10 -17.50 -30.54 -19.39
N THR A 11 -18.29 -29.49 -19.28
CA THR A 11 -17.86 -28.12 -19.61
C THR A 11 -16.88 -27.63 -18.55
N VAL A 12 -15.59 -27.69 -18.87
CA VAL A 12 -14.55 -27.02 -18.07
C VAL A 12 -14.70 -25.52 -18.29
N PHE A 13 -15.26 -24.82 -17.31
CA PHE A 13 -15.23 -23.35 -17.29
C PHE A 13 -13.79 -22.89 -17.04
N ALA A 14 -13.08 -22.54 -18.11
CA ALA A 14 -11.80 -21.85 -18.00
C ALA A 14 -12.05 -20.46 -17.38
N GLN A 15 -11.73 -20.29 -16.10
CA GLN A 15 -11.78 -18.98 -15.46
C GLN A 15 -10.73 -18.08 -16.11
N LYS A 16 -11.19 -17.02 -16.78
CA LYS A 16 -10.31 -16.00 -17.37
C LYS A 16 -9.60 -15.24 -16.25
N VAL A 17 -8.33 -15.57 -16.01
CA VAL A 17 -7.45 -14.79 -15.13
C VAL A 17 -7.25 -13.41 -15.78
N THR A 18 -7.73 -12.36 -15.11
CA THR A 18 -7.45 -10.98 -15.54
C THR A 18 -6.13 -10.57 -14.93
N THR A 19 -5.04 -10.69 -15.70
CA THR A 19 -3.74 -10.21 -15.26
C THR A 19 -3.68 -8.68 -15.34
N GLN A 20 -3.42 -8.03 -14.23
CA GLN A 20 -3.19 -6.59 -14.12
C GLN A 20 -1.74 -6.37 -13.70
N ALA A 21 -0.91 -6.06 -14.70
CA ALA A 21 0.49 -5.75 -14.48
C ALA A 21 0.67 -4.50 -13.60
N ILE A 22 1.72 -4.53 -12.79
CA ILE A 22 2.19 -3.42 -11.97
C ILE A 22 3.62 -3.07 -12.38
N ASP A 23 4.09 -1.89 -12.01
CA ASP A 23 5.49 -1.53 -12.24
C ASP A 23 6.39 -2.42 -11.39
N LYS A 24 7.60 -2.63 -11.88
CA LYS A 24 8.66 -3.34 -11.17
C LYS A 24 9.76 -2.35 -10.81
N PRO A 25 10.43 -2.53 -9.67
CA PRO A 25 11.58 -1.72 -9.34
C PRO A 25 12.69 -1.92 -10.37
N SER A 26 13.52 -0.91 -10.54
CA SER A 26 14.86 -1.04 -11.13
C SER A 26 15.64 -2.13 -10.40
N GLU A 27 16.60 -2.77 -11.10
CA GLU A 27 17.40 -3.84 -10.52
C GLU A 27 18.08 -3.40 -9.21
N GLY A 28 17.91 -4.22 -8.17
CA GLY A 28 18.44 -3.96 -6.83
C GLY A 28 17.65 -2.95 -6.00
N LYS A 29 16.60 -2.32 -6.54
CA LYS A 29 15.72 -1.38 -5.80
C LYS A 29 14.48 -2.09 -5.24
N SER A 30 13.78 -1.38 -4.36
CA SER A 30 12.46 -1.75 -3.86
C SER A 30 11.41 -0.75 -4.36
N LEU A 31 10.19 -1.21 -4.61
CA LEU A 31 9.08 -0.35 -5.02
C LEU A 31 7.94 -0.41 -4.01
N VAL A 32 7.44 0.74 -3.57
CA VAL A 32 6.33 0.82 -2.62
C VAL A 32 5.17 1.59 -3.22
N TYR A 33 4.01 0.95 -3.27
CA TYR A 33 2.74 1.58 -3.61
C TYR A 33 2.06 2.08 -2.34
N ILE A 34 1.73 3.37 -2.28
CA ILE A 34 0.94 3.96 -1.22
C ILE A 34 -0.45 4.29 -1.77
N LEU A 35 -1.44 3.49 -1.39
CA LEU A 35 -2.82 3.66 -1.80
C LEU A 35 -3.51 4.68 -0.88
N LYS A 36 -4.61 5.28 -1.35
CA LYS A 36 -5.52 6.05 -0.48
C LYS A 36 -6.94 5.51 -0.59
N THR A 37 -7.51 5.13 0.54
CA THR A 37 -8.90 4.65 0.66
C THR A 37 -9.58 5.29 1.88
N GLY A 38 -10.83 4.94 2.13
CA GLY A 38 -11.55 5.33 3.36
C GLY A 38 -12.05 6.77 3.36
N ALA A 39 -12.25 7.31 4.57
CA ALA A 39 -12.83 8.63 4.80
C ALA A 39 -11.90 9.79 4.35
N GLY A 40 -12.44 11.02 4.37
CA GLY A 40 -11.65 12.21 4.03
C GLY A 40 -11.38 12.33 2.54
N VAL A 41 -12.44 12.26 1.72
CA VAL A 41 -12.33 12.36 0.26
C VAL A 41 -11.68 13.69 -0.17
N LEU A 42 -11.96 14.78 0.56
CA LEU A 42 -11.39 16.10 0.32
C LEU A 42 -10.06 16.38 1.02
N ILE A 43 -9.55 15.40 1.80
CA ILE A 43 -8.32 15.56 2.59
C ILE A 43 -7.19 14.79 1.93
N ASN A 44 -6.07 15.48 1.70
CA ASN A 44 -4.85 14.85 1.23
C ASN A 44 -4.04 14.29 2.40
N PHE A 45 -3.55 13.07 2.27
CA PHE A 45 -2.66 12.47 3.27
C PHE A 45 -1.21 12.73 2.88
N ARG A 46 -0.45 13.34 3.79
CA ARG A 46 0.98 13.61 3.60
C ARG A 46 1.76 12.35 3.94
N ILE A 47 2.52 11.81 3.00
CA ILE A 47 3.26 10.57 3.15
C ILE A 47 4.76 10.85 3.21
N TYR A 48 5.45 10.11 4.07
CA TYR A 48 6.86 10.27 4.34
C TYR A 48 7.54 8.90 4.46
N ASP A 49 8.85 8.89 4.21
CA ASP A 49 9.77 7.84 4.64
C ASP A 49 10.90 8.50 5.43
N LYS A 50 10.99 8.19 6.73
CA LYS A 50 11.90 8.86 7.69
C LYS A 50 11.75 10.38 7.61
N ASP A 51 12.76 11.06 7.11
CA ASP A 51 12.89 12.51 6.92
C ASP A 51 12.58 12.97 5.49
N ILE A 52 12.18 12.06 4.60
CA ILE A 52 11.85 12.37 3.21
C ILE A 52 10.35 12.56 3.08
N PHE A 53 9.92 13.74 2.63
CA PHE A 53 8.54 13.95 2.20
C PHE A 53 8.32 13.35 0.81
N LEU A 54 7.45 12.35 0.74
CA LEU A 54 7.15 11.64 -0.51
C LEU A 54 6.01 12.31 -1.31
N GLY A 55 5.21 13.13 -0.63
CA GLY A 55 4.15 13.92 -1.25
C GLY A 55 2.81 13.79 -0.55
N SER A 56 1.83 14.49 -1.11
CA SER A 56 0.44 14.46 -0.66
C SER A 56 -0.37 13.56 -1.60
N VAL A 57 -1.05 12.55 -1.06
CA VAL A 57 -1.90 11.64 -1.82
C VAL A 57 -3.36 12.08 -1.68
N ALA A 58 -3.95 12.51 -2.80
CA ALA A 58 -5.36 12.87 -2.90
C ALA A 58 -6.23 11.65 -3.20
N SER A 59 -7.53 11.75 -2.97
CA SER A 59 -8.48 10.69 -3.35
C SER A 59 -8.47 10.46 -4.87
N GLY A 60 -8.61 9.19 -5.29
CA GLY A 60 -8.51 8.82 -6.71
C GLY A 60 -7.08 8.79 -7.24
N LYS A 61 -6.07 8.83 -6.35
CA LYS A 61 -4.65 8.69 -6.68
C LYS A 61 -3.98 7.70 -5.75
N TYR A 62 -2.91 7.08 -6.24
CA TYR A 62 -1.95 6.33 -5.45
C TYR A 62 -0.53 6.80 -5.77
N LEU A 63 0.36 6.74 -4.78
CA LEU A 63 1.77 7.11 -4.93
C LEU A 63 2.62 5.86 -5.20
N VAL A 64 3.60 5.99 -6.10
CA VAL A 64 4.62 4.96 -6.36
C VAL A 64 5.98 5.53 -5.99
N TYR A 65 6.67 4.85 -5.09
CA TYR A 65 7.96 5.27 -4.54
C TYR A 65 9.01 4.16 -4.70
N GLU A 66 10.01 4.41 -5.54
CA GLU A 66 11.19 3.56 -5.66
C GLU A 66 12.25 4.00 -4.65
N CYS A 67 12.84 3.05 -3.93
CA CYS A 67 13.79 3.31 -2.86
C CYS A 67 14.84 2.20 -2.74
N GLU A 68 15.87 2.44 -1.94
CA GLU A 68 16.82 1.38 -1.57
C GLU A 68 16.10 0.27 -0.79
N PRO A 69 16.58 -0.99 -0.85
CA PRO A 69 16.16 -2.02 0.10
C PRO A 69 16.66 -1.74 1.53
N GLY A 70 16.08 -2.42 2.50
CA GLY A 70 16.47 -2.37 3.91
C GLY A 70 15.41 -1.73 4.80
N GLN A 71 15.88 -1.04 5.86
CA GLN A 71 15.01 -0.50 6.90
C GLN A 71 14.41 0.86 6.50
N HIS A 72 13.09 0.97 6.55
CA HIS A 72 12.32 2.18 6.28
C HIS A 72 11.33 2.49 7.41
N LEU A 73 10.95 3.76 7.52
CA LEU A 73 9.89 4.20 8.43
C LEU A 73 8.90 5.02 7.63
N PHE A 74 7.87 4.35 7.13
CA PHE A 74 6.79 5.04 6.46
C PHE A 74 5.85 5.64 7.50
N TRP A 75 5.47 6.90 7.29
CA TRP A 75 4.47 7.53 8.15
C TRP A 75 3.60 8.49 7.37
N ALA A 76 2.37 8.66 7.86
CA ALA A 76 1.40 9.55 7.27
C ALA A 76 0.95 10.62 8.26
N GLY A 77 0.67 11.81 7.75
CA GLY A 77 0.09 12.91 8.51
C GLY A 77 -1.25 13.36 7.95
N ALA A 78 -2.26 13.36 8.82
CA ALA A 78 -3.59 13.94 8.62
C ALA A 78 -4.00 14.71 9.90
N GLU A 79 -5.18 14.44 10.47
CA GLU A 79 -5.51 14.85 11.86
C GLU A 79 -4.55 14.22 12.87
N ASN A 80 -4.23 12.94 12.66
CA ASN A 80 -3.27 12.17 13.46
C ASN A 80 -1.99 11.87 12.66
N ARG A 81 -1.09 11.11 13.28
CA ARG A 81 0.04 10.45 12.63
C ARG A 81 -0.03 8.95 12.88
N ASP A 82 0.38 8.19 11.88
CA ASP A 82 0.44 6.74 11.93
C ASP A 82 1.71 6.22 11.23
N TYR A 83 2.23 5.08 11.68
CA TYR A 83 3.60 4.64 11.42
C TYR A 83 3.68 3.17 11.02
N VAL A 84 4.54 2.89 10.03
CA VAL A 84 4.88 1.55 9.56
C VAL A 84 6.40 1.42 9.52
N GLU A 85 6.94 0.50 10.31
CA GLU A 85 8.33 0.03 10.12
C GLU A 85 8.36 -1.00 9.01
N ALA A 86 9.33 -0.88 8.10
CA ALA A 86 9.42 -1.77 6.95
C ALA A 86 10.85 -2.31 6.77
N ASN A 87 10.95 -3.57 6.37
CA ASN A 87 12.20 -4.18 5.93
C ASN A 87 12.03 -4.70 4.50
N LEU A 88 12.49 -3.90 3.53
CA LEU A 88 12.26 -4.12 2.11
C LEU A 88 13.39 -4.96 1.50
N GLU A 89 13.04 -5.94 0.67
CA GLU A 89 14.01 -6.73 -0.08
C GLU A 89 14.23 -6.19 -1.50
N PRO A 90 15.42 -6.36 -2.08
CA PRO A 90 15.68 -5.95 -3.46
C PRO A 90 14.77 -6.67 -4.44
N ASN A 91 14.46 -5.98 -5.54
CA ASN A 91 13.62 -6.46 -6.63
C ASN A 91 12.18 -6.82 -6.20
N ALA A 92 11.70 -6.24 -5.10
CA ALA A 92 10.37 -6.52 -4.55
C ALA A 92 9.44 -5.30 -4.62
N VAL A 93 8.14 -5.60 -4.70
CA VAL A 93 7.07 -4.61 -4.63
C VAL A 93 6.26 -4.81 -3.36
N TYR A 94 6.03 -3.72 -2.63
CA TYR A 94 5.22 -3.72 -1.42
C TYR A 94 4.08 -2.71 -1.53
N VAL A 95 3.04 -2.89 -0.72
CA VAL A 95 1.85 -2.03 -0.77
C VAL A 95 1.43 -1.63 0.64
N ILE A 96 1.25 -0.33 0.86
CA ILE A 96 0.68 0.24 2.09
C ILE A 96 -0.58 1.01 1.70
N ASN A 97 -1.68 0.75 2.40
CA ASN A 97 -2.91 1.51 2.24
C ASN A 97 -2.99 2.60 3.31
N ALA A 98 -3.02 3.86 2.90
CA ALA A 98 -3.37 4.98 3.77
C ALA A 98 -4.90 5.08 3.84
N GLU A 99 -5.48 4.39 4.82
CA GLU A 99 -6.91 4.29 5.02
C GLU A 99 -7.42 5.45 5.88
N GLY A 100 -8.26 6.29 5.29
CA GLY A 100 -8.89 7.39 6.00
C GLY A 100 -9.89 6.89 7.04
N GLN A 101 -9.78 7.43 8.24
CA GLN A 101 -10.66 7.13 9.38
C GLN A 101 -11.50 8.38 9.72
N MET A 102 -12.68 8.19 10.29
CA MET A 102 -13.41 9.32 10.88
C MET A 102 -12.59 9.88 12.05
N GLY A 103 -12.22 11.16 11.97
CA GLY A 103 -11.61 11.90 13.07
C GLY A 103 -12.61 12.80 13.78
N ALA A 104 -12.11 13.59 14.73
CA ALA A 104 -12.94 14.48 15.53
C ALA A 104 -13.37 15.74 14.75
N PHE A 105 -12.52 16.22 13.86
CA PHE A 105 -12.76 17.44 13.08
C PHE A 105 -12.55 17.22 11.58
N VAL A 106 -11.51 16.50 11.20
CA VAL A 106 -11.22 16.08 9.82
C VAL A 106 -10.88 14.59 9.80
N ALA A 107 -10.60 14.01 8.64
CA ALA A 107 -10.24 12.59 8.59
C ALA A 107 -8.86 12.33 9.20
N GLY A 108 -8.79 11.29 10.03
CA GLY A 108 -7.53 10.66 10.41
C GLY A 108 -7.03 9.72 9.32
N VAL A 109 -5.82 9.18 9.51
CA VAL A 109 -5.19 8.19 8.63
C VAL A 109 -4.70 6.99 9.46
N ASN A 110 -4.89 5.80 8.91
CA ASN A 110 -4.32 4.55 9.39
C ASN A 110 -3.49 3.94 8.25
N LEU A 111 -2.20 3.69 8.47
CA LEU A 111 -1.33 3.05 7.50
C LEU A 111 -1.37 1.53 7.68
N LYS A 112 -1.92 0.85 6.67
CA LYS A 112 -2.06 -0.61 6.68
C LYS A 112 -1.15 -1.25 5.63
N PRO A 113 -0.06 -1.94 6.02
CA PRO A 113 0.64 -2.89 5.15
C PRO A 113 -0.35 -3.93 4.60
N LEU A 114 -0.37 -4.11 3.28
CA LEU A 114 -1.24 -5.10 2.65
C LEU A 114 -0.51 -6.44 2.53
N ASN A 115 -1.25 -7.53 2.73
CA ASN A 115 -0.73 -8.88 2.60
C ASN A 115 -1.17 -9.52 1.26
N PRO A 116 -0.24 -9.96 0.39
CA PRO A 116 -0.57 -10.58 -0.89
C PRO A 116 -1.34 -11.90 -0.76
N ASN A 117 -1.31 -12.54 0.41
CA ASN A 117 -2.03 -13.77 0.68
C ASN A 117 -3.49 -13.52 1.11
N GLU A 118 -3.83 -12.29 1.48
CA GLU A 118 -5.17 -11.93 1.94
C GLU A 118 -6.08 -11.48 0.79
N TYR A 119 -7.24 -12.13 0.67
CA TYR A 119 -8.22 -11.82 -0.39
C TYR A 119 -8.63 -10.33 -0.39
N LYS A 120 -8.89 -9.78 0.79
CA LYS A 120 -9.34 -8.38 0.94
C LYS A 120 -8.27 -7.40 0.47
N ASP A 121 -7.02 -7.66 0.83
CA ASP A 121 -5.90 -6.79 0.52
C ASP A 121 -5.57 -6.84 -0.99
N LYS A 122 -5.55 -8.03 -1.60
CA LYS A 122 -5.47 -8.17 -3.07
C LYS A 122 -6.60 -7.43 -3.78
N LYS A 123 -7.82 -7.51 -3.25
CA LYS A 123 -9.00 -6.85 -3.85
C LYS A 123 -8.85 -5.32 -3.80
N VAL A 124 -8.40 -4.78 -2.67
CA VAL A 124 -8.13 -3.34 -2.53
C VAL A 124 -7.08 -2.91 -3.55
N PHE A 125 -5.95 -3.62 -3.63
CA PHE A 125 -4.88 -3.29 -4.56
C PHE A 125 -5.36 -3.31 -6.02
N TYR A 126 -6.03 -4.40 -6.45
CA TYR A 126 -6.65 -4.50 -7.78
C TYR A 126 -7.59 -3.32 -8.08
N GLN A 127 -8.47 -2.97 -7.14
CA GLN A 127 -9.45 -1.91 -7.35
C GLN A 127 -8.79 -0.54 -7.51
N ILE A 128 -7.76 -0.24 -6.73
CA ILE A 128 -7.06 1.03 -6.82
C ILE A 128 -6.23 1.10 -8.10
N ILE A 129 -5.45 0.07 -8.44
CA ILE A 129 -4.68 0.08 -9.69
C ILE A 129 -5.57 0.19 -10.93
N LYS A 130 -6.77 -0.38 -10.88
CA LYS A 130 -7.74 -0.27 -11.98
C LYS A 130 -8.37 1.12 -12.13
N ASN A 131 -8.71 1.78 -11.03
CA ASN A 131 -9.61 2.95 -11.06
C ASN A 131 -8.89 4.29 -10.80
N ASP A 132 -7.77 4.27 -10.10
CA ASP A 132 -7.11 5.47 -9.60
C ASP A 132 -5.90 5.84 -10.46
N LYS A 133 -5.50 7.11 -10.37
CA LYS A 133 -4.37 7.65 -11.14
C LYS A 133 -3.05 7.46 -10.39
N LYS A 134 -2.05 6.95 -11.11
CA LYS A 134 -0.67 6.87 -10.63
C LYS A 134 -0.08 8.26 -10.39
N GLN A 135 0.56 8.44 -9.24
CA GLN A 135 1.43 9.57 -8.92
C GLN A 135 2.82 9.02 -8.66
N ILE A 136 3.79 9.38 -9.49
CA ILE A 136 5.19 8.96 -9.29
C ILE A 136 5.82 9.92 -8.28
N TYR A 137 6.60 9.39 -7.33
CA TYR A 137 7.38 10.21 -6.41
C TYR A 137 8.27 11.20 -7.18
N SER A 138 8.22 12.46 -6.78
CA SER A 138 9.16 13.49 -7.18
C SER A 138 9.56 14.25 -5.93
N LYS A 139 10.87 14.48 -5.75
CA LYS A 139 11.37 15.24 -4.61
C LYS A 139 10.75 16.63 -4.61
N SER A 140 10.17 17.01 -3.48
CA SER A 140 9.61 18.34 -3.24
C SER A 140 10.66 19.24 -2.60
N GLU A 141 10.61 20.53 -2.92
CA GLU A 141 11.42 21.58 -2.30
C GLU A 141 10.78 22.15 -1.02
N ASP A 142 9.57 21.71 -0.68
CA ASP A 142 8.87 22.16 0.51
C ASP A 142 9.66 21.82 1.78
N ASP A 143 9.92 22.82 2.61
CA ASP A 143 10.45 22.57 3.95
C ASP A 143 9.39 21.91 4.84
N LYS A 144 9.66 20.66 5.23
CA LYS A 144 8.84 19.87 6.16
C LYS A 144 9.57 19.55 7.47
N SER A 145 10.72 20.17 7.72
CA SER A 145 11.65 19.85 8.83
C SER A 145 10.97 19.85 10.20
N GLU A 146 10.15 20.86 10.49
CA GLU A 146 9.42 20.95 11.77
C GLU A 146 8.41 19.81 11.93
N ASN A 147 7.66 19.50 10.87
CA ASN A 147 6.67 18.42 10.91
C ASN A 147 7.34 17.05 11.06
N ILE A 148 8.46 16.84 10.37
CA ILE A 148 9.29 15.63 10.48
C ILE A 148 9.82 15.49 11.91
N THR A 149 10.39 16.56 12.48
CA THR A 149 10.94 16.54 13.85
C THR A 149 9.88 16.11 14.86
N LYS A 150 8.70 16.75 14.81
CA LYS A 150 7.58 16.39 15.68
C LYS A 150 7.12 14.95 15.44
N ALA A 151 7.14 14.47 14.19
CA ALA A 151 6.72 13.11 13.86
C ALA A 151 7.70 12.07 14.39
N MET A 152 9.00 12.34 14.31
CA MET A 152 10.04 11.45 14.82
C MET A 152 10.03 11.41 16.35
N GLN A 153 9.84 12.55 17.02
CA GLN A 153 9.64 12.58 18.49
C GLN A 153 8.48 11.67 18.89
N LYS A 154 7.34 11.79 18.19
CA LYS A 154 6.17 10.96 18.48
C LYS A 154 6.42 9.46 18.23
N TYR A 155 7.13 9.13 17.16
CA TYR A 155 7.54 7.76 16.87
C TYR A 155 8.41 7.18 18.00
N GLN A 156 9.42 7.92 18.47
CA GLN A 156 10.29 7.48 19.57
C GLN A 156 9.52 7.28 20.88
N GLU A 157 8.56 8.15 21.19
CA GLU A 157 7.64 7.94 22.32
C GLU A 157 6.83 6.64 22.20
N LEU A 158 6.33 6.32 20.99
CA LEU A 158 5.57 5.08 20.77
C LEU A 158 6.48 3.84 20.86
N LYS A 159 7.69 3.93 20.29
CA LYS A 159 8.68 2.85 20.28
C LYS A 159 9.15 2.50 21.69
N SER A 160 9.50 3.51 22.49
CA SER A 160 9.90 3.32 23.90
C SER A 160 8.81 2.69 24.77
N LYS A 161 7.54 2.85 24.39
CA LYS A 161 6.39 2.25 25.06
C LYS A 161 5.99 0.88 24.50
N ASN A 162 6.74 0.33 23.54
CA ASN A 162 6.36 -0.89 22.81
C ASN A 162 4.91 -0.85 22.29
N SER A 163 4.50 0.31 21.76
CA SER A 163 3.11 0.52 21.35
C SER A 163 2.74 -0.36 20.17
N ASN A 164 1.55 -0.98 20.23
CA ASN A 164 0.93 -1.69 19.11
C ASN A 164 0.43 -0.79 17.96
N LYS A 165 0.67 0.52 18.05
CA LYS A 165 0.32 1.52 17.03
C LYS A 165 1.35 1.63 15.91
N ILE A 166 2.44 0.89 15.98
CA ILE A 166 3.44 0.82 14.91
C ILE A 166 3.20 -0.51 14.19
N ALA A 167 2.73 -0.43 12.95
CA ALA A 167 2.57 -1.61 12.11
C ALA A 167 3.90 -2.02 11.47
N PHE A 168 3.98 -3.25 10.98
CA PHE A 168 5.18 -3.81 10.34
C PHE A 168 4.86 -4.29 8.94
N LEU A 169 5.65 -3.80 7.97
CA LEU A 169 5.68 -4.31 6.61
C LEU A 169 6.88 -5.26 6.49
N THR A 170 6.59 -6.56 6.55
CA THR A 170 7.61 -7.61 6.55
C THR A 170 7.95 -8.06 5.15
N SER A 171 9.14 -8.65 4.99
CA SER A 171 9.66 -8.97 3.67
C SER A 171 8.85 -10.01 2.90
N ASN A 172 8.01 -10.81 3.55
CA ASN A 172 7.09 -11.76 2.92
C ASN A 172 5.81 -11.13 2.32
N MET A 173 5.57 -9.82 2.50
CA MET A 173 4.38 -9.12 1.99
C MET A 173 4.56 -8.57 0.56
N LYS A 174 5.18 -9.35 -0.33
CA LYS A 174 5.53 -8.92 -1.69
C LYS A 174 4.39 -9.13 -2.67
N PHE A 175 4.11 -8.14 -3.50
CA PHE A 175 3.13 -8.25 -4.58
C PHE A 175 3.81 -8.51 -5.92
N GLU A 176 3.34 -9.51 -6.65
CA GLU A 176 3.82 -9.79 -8.01
C GLU A 176 2.98 -9.09 -9.08
N ASN A 177 1.71 -8.87 -8.80
CA ASN A 177 0.72 -8.26 -9.70
C ASN A 177 -0.42 -7.64 -8.86
N ALA A 178 -1.36 -7.00 -9.54
CA ALA A 178 -2.60 -6.49 -8.95
C ALA A 178 -3.81 -7.25 -9.49
N ASP A 179 -3.70 -8.55 -9.72
CA ASP A 179 -4.75 -9.33 -10.38
C ASP A 179 -6.03 -9.35 -9.55
N LYS A 180 -7.18 -9.45 -10.25
CA LYS A 180 -8.46 -9.61 -9.58
C LYS A 180 -8.44 -10.92 -8.77
N PRO A 181 -8.59 -10.89 -7.42
CA PRO A 181 -8.52 -12.12 -6.64
C PRO A 181 -9.77 -12.98 -6.87
N THR A 182 -9.55 -14.29 -6.99
CA THR A 182 -10.60 -15.31 -6.95
C THR A 182 -10.87 -15.73 -5.50
N LYS A 183 -12.11 -16.12 -5.20
CA LYS A 183 -12.51 -16.66 -3.90
C LYS A 183 -12.41 -18.18 -3.92
#